data_AF-A0A0S8CI45-F1
#
_entry.id   AF-A0A0S8CI45-F1
#
_cell.length_a   1.000
_cell.length_b   1.000
_cell.length_c   1.000
_cell.angle_alpha   90.00
_cell.angle_beta   90.00
_cell.angle_gamma   90.00
#
_symmetry.space_group_name_H-M   'P 1'
#
loop_
_entity.id
_entity.type
_entity.pdbx_description
1 polymer ?
#
loop_
_entity_poly.entity_id
_entity_poly.type
_entity_poly.pdbx_seq_one_letter_code
_entity_poly.pdbx_strand_id
1 'polypeptide(L)'
;MPQYVDHPVKDRSSWNEYKKRLDPHTPERWPKDWDAYVKQHNSEDTPVLLLFSGFFGVLREWSGLERLLYWFYDDPQLVEDMMDQVLYLDMEVAKRALKDLRVDFVRFWEDMAYKAGPLISPAMFKKFMLPRYKAITDFLHSQGIDIIHLGVQDQFPMAA
;
A
#
# COMPACT_ATOMS: atom_id res chain seq x y z
N MET A 1 -9.11 7.79 -21.75
CA MET A 1 -8.45 7.85 -20.43
C MET A 1 -7.51 9.05 -20.43
N PRO A 2 -7.55 9.93 -19.42
CA PRO A 2 -6.47 10.88 -19.21
C PRO A 2 -5.16 10.09 -19.09
N GLN A 3 -4.16 10.44 -19.88
CA GLN A 3 -2.83 9.87 -19.77
C GLN A 3 -2.03 10.74 -18.81
N TYR A 4 -1.20 10.11 -17.97
CA TYR A 4 -0.25 10.86 -17.15
C TYR A 4 0.68 11.65 -18.07
N VAL A 5 0.90 12.94 -17.74
CA VAL A 5 1.88 13.77 -18.46
C VAL A 5 3.29 13.34 -18.11
N ASP A 6 3.51 12.91 -16.86
CA ASP A 6 4.79 12.44 -16.36
C ASP A 6 4.62 11.59 -15.09
N HIS A 7 5.66 10.84 -14.72
CA HIS A 7 5.74 10.06 -13.49
C HIS A 7 6.89 10.57 -12.59
N PRO A 8 6.69 10.67 -11.27
CA PRO A 8 7.69 11.23 -10.36
C PRO A 8 8.96 10.38 -10.21
N VAL A 9 8.89 9.07 -10.48
CA VAL A 9 10.01 8.13 -10.29
C VAL A 9 10.41 7.52 -11.64
N LYS A 10 11.62 7.86 -12.10
CA LYS A 10 12.15 7.47 -13.42
C LYS A 10 13.43 6.64 -13.32
N ASP A 11 14.08 6.67 -12.16
CA ASP A 11 15.34 6.03 -11.83
C ASP A 11 15.55 6.07 -10.30
N ARG A 12 16.69 5.54 -9.84
CA ARG A 12 17.07 5.54 -8.43
C ARG A 12 17.25 6.95 -7.84
N SER A 13 17.67 7.93 -8.65
CA SER A 13 17.89 9.31 -8.16
C SER A 13 16.56 10.00 -7.86
N SER A 14 15.64 9.95 -8.81
CA SER A 14 14.28 10.47 -8.66
C SER A 14 13.48 9.71 -7.58
N TRP A 15 13.70 8.40 -7.44
CA TRP A 15 13.19 7.64 -6.29
C TRP A 15 13.71 8.19 -4.96
N ASN A 16 15.01 8.38 -4.81
CA ASN A 16 15.59 8.90 -3.56
C ASN A 16 15.04 10.29 -3.20
N GLU A 17 14.79 11.15 -4.19
CA GLU A 17 14.13 12.44 -3.97
C GLU A 17 12.65 12.29 -3.59
N TYR A 18 11.91 11.40 -4.26
CA TYR A 18 10.50 11.15 -3.98
C TYR A 18 10.30 10.50 -2.59
N LYS A 19 11.16 9.56 -2.22
CA LYS A 19 11.16 8.82 -0.94
C LYS A 19 11.14 9.75 0.27
N LYS A 20 11.77 10.93 0.19
CA LYS A 20 11.76 11.95 1.26
C LYS A 20 10.35 12.41 1.64
N ARG A 21 9.39 12.31 0.72
CA ARG A 21 7.98 12.68 0.94
C ARG A 21 7.17 11.56 1.62
N LEU A 22 7.77 10.40 1.85
CA LEU A 22 7.13 9.19 2.37
C LEU A 22 7.49 8.91 3.84
N ASP A 23 7.97 9.91 4.58
CA ASP A 23 8.24 9.80 6.02
C ASP A 23 6.93 9.67 6.82
N PRO A 24 6.65 8.55 7.51
CA PRO A 24 5.42 8.36 8.29
C PRO A 24 5.25 9.35 9.45
N HIS A 25 6.34 9.96 9.92
CA HIS A 25 6.33 10.86 11.07
C HIS A 25 6.09 12.33 10.71
N THR A 26 5.94 12.66 9.42
CA THR A 26 5.52 13.99 8.96
C THR A 26 4.22 14.41 9.68
N PRO A 27 4.23 15.46 10.53
CA PRO A 27 3.08 15.81 11.37
C PRO A 27 1.79 16.09 10.57
N GLU A 28 1.93 16.66 9.38
CA GLU A 28 0.83 17.04 8.48
C GLU A 28 0.06 15.85 7.91
N ARG A 29 0.54 14.60 8.10
CA ARG A 29 -0.23 13.40 7.78
C ARG A 29 -1.44 13.20 8.68
N TRP A 30 -1.45 13.84 9.84
CA TRP A 30 -2.43 13.62 10.87
C TRP A 30 -3.29 14.86 11.08
N PRO A 31 -4.56 14.70 11.49
CA PRO A 31 -5.38 15.80 11.96
C PRO A 31 -4.64 16.63 13.01
N LYS A 32 -4.75 17.96 12.92
CA LYS A 32 -4.10 18.89 13.87
C LYS A 32 -4.52 18.62 15.32
N ASP A 33 -5.79 18.30 15.52
CA ASP A 33 -6.36 17.90 16.81
C ASP A 33 -6.65 16.39 16.79
N TRP A 34 -5.60 15.59 16.99
CA TRP A 34 -5.68 14.13 16.95
C TRP A 34 -6.58 13.57 18.06
N ASP A 35 -6.53 14.15 19.26
CA ASP A 35 -7.31 13.66 20.40
C ASP A 35 -8.82 13.88 20.17
N ALA A 36 -9.22 15.04 19.63
CA ALA A 36 -10.61 15.28 19.26
C ALA A 36 -11.07 14.33 18.14
N TYR A 37 -10.22 14.11 17.13
CA TYR A 37 -10.48 13.17 16.04
C TYR A 37 -10.71 11.74 16.56
N VAL A 38 -9.82 11.25 17.43
CA VAL A 38 -9.91 9.93 18.05
C VAL A 38 -11.20 9.81 18.88
N LYS A 39 -11.48 10.80 19.73
CA LYS A 39 -12.67 10.79 20.58
C LYS A 39 -13.96 10.75 19.75
N GLN A 40 -14.02 11.52 18.68
CA GLN A 40 -15.16 11.54 17.77
C GLN A 40 -15.38 10.14 17.17
N HIS A 41 -14.38 9.59 16.49
CA HIS A 41 -14.54 8.34 15.76
C HIS A 41 -14.74 7.12 16.65
N ASN A 42 -14.11 7.08 17.84
CA ASN A 42 -14.34 5.99 18.79
C ASN A 42 -15.74 6.03 19.42
N SER A 43 -16.47 7.15 19.31
CA SER A 43 -17.84 7.28 19.83
C SER A 43 -18.91 6.94 18.80
N GLU A 44 -18.56 6.80 17.52
CA GLU A 44 -19.49 6.49 16.44
C GLU A 44 -19.83 4.99 16.43
N ASP A 45 -21.09 4.64 16.13
CA ASP A 45 -21.54 3.24 16.00
C ASP A 45 -21.33 2.67 14.58
N THR A 46 -20.57 3.38 13.74
CA THR A 46 -20.24 2.94 12.39
C THR A 46 -18.91 2.17 12.37
N PRO A 47 -18.80 1.09 11.57
CA PRO A 47 -17.53 0.42 11.37
C PRO A 47 -16.46 1.35 10.79
N VAL A 48 -15.26 1.30 11.35
CA VAL A 48 -14.11 2.08 10.90
C VAL A 48 -13.21 1.21 10.03
N LEU A 49 -13.01 1.66 8.80
CA LEU A 49 -12.07 1.09 7.84
C LEU A 49 -10.76 1.87 7.86
N LEU A 50 -9.64 1.16 8.01
CA LEU A 50 -8.32 1.71 7.70
C LEU A 50 -7.90 1.26 6.30
N LEU A 51 -7.70 2.22 5.40
CA LEU A 51 -7.33 1.98 4.01
C LEU A 51 -5.82 2.23 3.80
N PHE A 52 -5.12 1.18 3.40
CA PHE A 52 -3.73 1.24 2.93
C PHE A 52 -3.66 1.09 1.42
N SER A 53 -2.53 1.49 0.89
CA SER A 53 -2.15 1.14 -0.48
C SER A 53 -1.48 -0.22 -0.51
N GLY A 54 -1.72 -0.99 -1.57
CA GLY A 54 -0.94 -2.16 -1.91
C GLY A 54 0.43 -1.78 -2.47
N PHE A 55 1.26 -2.77 -2.75
CA PHE A 55 2.64 -2.55 -3.16
C PHE A 55 2.78 -2.30 -4.65
N PHE A 56 2.08 -3.04 -5.51
CA PHE A 56 2.26 -2.91 -6.95
C PHE A 56 1.58 -1.64 -7.49
N GLY A 57 0.34 -1.39 -7.05
CA GLY A 57 -0.47 -0.27 -7.52
C GLY A 57 0.22 1.08 -7.33
N VAL A 58 0.76 1.37 -6.14
CA VAL A 58 1.44 2.66 -5.90
C VAL A 58 2.74 2.81 -6.65
N LEU A 59 3.54 1.75 -6.76
CA LEU A 59 4.75 1.77 -7.58
C LEU A 59 4.40 2.06 -9.04
N ARG A 60 3.29 1.50 -9.55
CA ARG A 60 2.79 1.78 -10.90
C ARG A 60 2.39 3.24 -11.06
N GLU A 61 1.71 3.83 -10.08
CA GLU A 61 1.38 5.27 -10.10
C GLU A 61 2.64 6.15 -10.11
N TRP A 62 3.66 5.78 -9.32
CA TRP A 62 4.87 6.59 -9.19
C TRP A 62 5.82 6.48 -10.37
N SER A 63 5.89 5.31 -10.99
CA SER A 63 6.91 5.02 -12.00
C SER A 63 6.36 4.75 -13.40
N GLY A 64 5.05 4.61 -13.55
CA GLY A 64 4.45 4.17 -14.81
C GLY A 64 4.60 2.66 -15.01
N LEU A 65 3.60 2.06 -15.65
CA LEU A 65 3.49 0.61 -15.77
C LEU A 65 4.68 -0.03 -16.50
N GLU A 66 4.99 0.44 -17.70
CA GLU A 66 6.02 -0.17 -18.55
C GLU A 66 7.39 -0.19 -17.86
N ARG A 67 7.81 0.94 -17.30
CA ARG A 67 9.07 1.07 -16.56
C ARG A 67 9.13 0.14 -15.36
N LEU A 68 8.05 0.09 -14.57
CA LEU A 68 7.96 -0.82 -13.43
C LEU A 68 8.14 -2.28 -13.85
N LEU A 69 7.49 -2.70 -14.95
CA LEU A 69 7.60 -4.07 -15.44
C LEU A 69 9.03 -4.43 -15.87
N TYR A 70 9.77 -3.51 -16.49
CA TYR A 70 11.18 -3.72 -16.80
C TYR A 70 12.05 -3.79 -15.53
N TRP A 71 11.81 -2.93 -14.54
CA TRP A 71 12.61 -2.92 -13.31
C TRP A 71 12.51 -4.21 -12.49
N PHE A 72 11.40 -4.93 -12.55
CA PHE A 72 11.34 -6.25 -11.92
C PHE A 72 12.43 -7.22 -12.41
N TYR A 73 12.98 -7.00 -13.60
CA TYR A 73 14.07 -7.79 -14.19
C TYR A 73 15.41 -7.04 -14.14
N ASP A 74 15.42 -5.77 -14.55
CA ASP A 74 16.64 -5.00 -14.75
C ASP A 74 17.21 -4.40 -13.45
N ASP A 75 16.35 -3.98 -12.51
CA ASP A 75 16.75 -3.46 -11.19
C ASP A 75 15.74 -3.89 -10.10
N PRO A 76 15.69 -5.20 -9.77
CA PRO A 76 14.77 -5.71 -8.76
C PRO A 76 15.04 -5.13 -7.37
N GLN A 77 16.25 -4.64 -7.09
CA GLN A 77 16.60 -4.01 -5.83
C GLN A 77 15.93 -2.65 -5.66
N LEU A 78 15.74 -1.89 -6.75
CA LEU A 78 14.96 -0.66 -6.71
C LEU A 78 13.49 -0.95 -6.40
N VAL A 79 12.93 -2.00 -6.99
CA VAL A 79 11.55 -2.43 -6.70
C VAL A 79 11.40 -2.84 -5.23
N GLU A 80 12.35 -3.63 -4.70
CA GLU A 80 12.35 -4.02 -3.29
C GLU A 80 12.45 -2.82 -2.35
N ASP A 81 13.34 -1.86 -2.60
CA ASP A 81 13.47 -0.63 -1.79
C ASP A 81 12.19 0.23 -1.83
N MET A 82 11.53 0.33 -2.99
CA MET A 82 10.24 1.02 -3.10
C MET A 82 9.15 0.32 -2.28
N MET A 83 9.04 -1.01 -2.38
CA MET A 83 8.04 -1.77 -1.63
C MET A 83 8.34 -1.79 -0.12
N ASP A 84 9.61 -1.81 0.29
CA ASP A 84 10.01 -1.70 1.69
C ASP A 84 9.68 -0.33 2.28
N GLN A 85 9.82 0.75 1.49
CA GLN A 85 9.38 2.06 1.92
C GLN A 85 7.86 2.13 2.11
N VAL A 86 7.08 1.51 1.21
CA VAL A 86 5.62 1.41 1.37
C VAL A 86 5.29 0.65 2.66
N LEU A 87 5.91 -0.52 2.87
CA LEU A 87 5.72 -1.30 4.09
C LEU A 87 6.05 -0.51 5.35
N TYR A 88 7.18 0.21 5.35
CA TYR A 88 7.60 1.05 6.48
C TYR A 88 6.56 2.14 6.78
N LEU A 89 6.11 2.85 5.75
CA LEU A 89 5.07 3.88 5.87
C LEU A 89 3.78 3.29 6.45
N ASP A 90 3.28 2.21 5.85
CA ASP A 90 2.03 1.58 6.28
C ASP A 90 2.12 1.02 7.70
N MET A 91 3.24 0.40 8.07
CA MET A 91 3.46 -0.13 9.42
C MET A 91 3.45 0.97 10.48
N GLU A 92 4.13 2.09 10.25
CA GLU A 92 4.16 3.19 11.22
C GLU A 92 2.82 3.91 11.33
N VAL A 93 2.12 4.08 10.20
CA VAL A 93 0.75 4.60 10.19
C VAL A 93 -0.19 3.65 10.94
N ALA A 94 -0.11 2.34 10.69
CA ALA A 94 -0.92 1.33 11.37
C ALA A 94 -0.67 1.34 12.89
N LYS A 95 0.61 1.38 13.33
CA LYS A 95 0.96 1.46 14.76
C LYS A 95 0.34 2.67 15.45
N ARG A 96 0.38 3.85 14.82
CA ARG A 96 -0.21 5.06 15.41
C ARG A 96 -1.73 5.01 15.38
N ALA A 97 -2.33 4.63 14.26
CA ALA A 97 -3.78 4.59 14.10
C ALA A 97 -4.41 3.56 15.07
N LEU A 98 -3.91 2.33 15.10
CA LEU A 98 -4.47 1.23 15.90
C LEU A 98 -4.26 1.40 17.41
N LYS A 99 -3.30 2.25 17.81
CA LYS A 99 -3.09 2.57 19.22
C LYS A 99 -4.26 3.36 19.81
N ASP A 100 -4.80 4.30 19.03
CA ASP A 100 -5.75 5.29 19.54
C ASP A 100 -7.16 5.10 18.96
N LEU A 101 -7.29 4.60 17.72
CA LEU A 101 -8.57 4.40 17.03
C LEU A 101 -9.09 2.96 17.17
N ARG A 102 -10.40 2.82 17.37
CA ARG A 102 -11.13 1.58 17.16
C ARG A 102 -11.27 1.35 15.66
N VAL A 103 -10.48 0.44 15.11
CA VAL A 103 -10.55 0.01 13.71
C VAL A 103 -11.18 -1.37 13.65
N ASP A 104 -12.18 -1.56 12.79
CA ASP A 104 -12.92 -2.82 12.69
C ASP A 104 -12.37 -3.70 11.57
N PHE A 105 -11.84 -3.10 10.50
CA PHE A 105 -11.23 -3.84 9.39
C PHE A 105 -10.22 -3.00 8.61
N VAL A 106 -9.33 -3.69 7.91
CA VAL A 106 -8.31 -3.07 7.05
C VAL A 106 -8.54 -3.47 5.60
N ARG A 107 -8.31 -2.52 4.71
CA ARG A 107 -8.32 -2.76 3.26
C ARG A 107 -7.01 -2.28 2.64
N PHE A 108 -6.48 -3.08 1.74
CA PHE A 108 -5.43 -2.68 0.81
C PHE A 108 -6.04 -2.40 -0.56
N TRP A 109 -5.72 -1.26 -1.15
CA TRP A 109 -5.97 -0.98 -2.57
C TRP A 109 -4.80 -1.50 -3.39
N GLU A 110 -5.00 -2.59 -4.12
CA GLU A 110 -3.95 -3.19 -4.95
C GLU A 110 -4.39 -3.23 -6.41
N ASP A 111 -3.55 -2.74 -7.32
CA ASP A 111 -3.96 -2.61 -8.72
C ASP A 111 -2.94 -3.28 -9.66
N MET A 112 -2.95 -4.62 -9.59
CA MET A 112 -2.07 -5.50 -10.36
C MET A 112 -2.82 -6.39 -11.36
N ALA A 113 -4.14 -6.24 -11.48
CA ALA A 113 -4.96 -7.03 -12.39
C ALA A 113 -4.96 -6.45 -13.81
N TYR A 114 -5.08 -7.33 -14.81
CA TYR A 114 -5.31 -6.97 -16.20
C TYR A 114 -6.28 -7.97 -16.82
N LYS A 115 -6.84 -7.62 -17.99
CA LYS A 115 -7.87 -8.42 -18.68
C LYS A 115 -7.52 -9.90 -18.87
N ALA A 116 -6.24 -10.22 -19.03
CA ALA A 116 -5.74 -11.58 -19.26
C ALA A 116 -5.11 -12.23 -18.02
N GLY A 117 -5.27 -11.62 -16.85
CA GLY A 117 -4.63 -12.05 -15.60
C GLY A 117 -3.71 -10.96 -15.03
N PRO A 118 -2.97 -11.26 -13.95
CA PRO A 118 -2.12 -10.28 -13.27
C PRO A 118 -0.97 -9.78 -14.15
N LEU A 119 -0.55 -8.53 -13.92
CA LEU A 119 0.57 -7.88 -14.62
C LEU A 119 1.93 -8.46 -14.24
N ILE A 120 2.01 -9.21 -13.14
CA ILE A 120 3.20 -9.92 -12.69
C ILE A 120 2.88 -11.39 -12.43
N SER A 121 3.87 -12.27 -12.63
CA SER A 121 3.66 -13.71 -12.43
C SER A 121 3.42 -14.06 -10.95
N PRO A 122 2.74 -15.19 -10.65
CA PRO A 122 2.61 -15.68 -9.27
C PRO A 122 3.95 -15.87 -8.55
N ALA A 123 5.02 -16.22 -9.28
CA ALA A 123 6.36 -16.34 -8.71
C ALA A 123 6.92 -14.98 -8.29
N MET A 124 6.68 -13.93 -9.07
CA MET A 124 7.06 -12.56 -8.73
C MET A 124 6.26 -12.04 -7.54
N PHE A 125 4.95 -12.27 -7.48
CA PHE A 125 4.14 -11.92 -6.32
C PHE A 125 4.69 -12.58 -5.03
N LYS A 126 4.99 -13.89 -5.08
CA LYS A 126 5.58 -14.63 -3.95
C LYS A 126 6.95 -14.09 -3.53
N LYS A 127 7.76 -13.64 -4.48
CA LYS A 127 9.09 -13.09 -4.22
C LYS A 127 9.01 -11.69 -3.63
N PHE A 128 8.28 -10.78 -4.27
CA PHE A 128 8.35 -9.35 -3.99
C PHE A 128 7.26 -8.87 -3.03
N MET A 129 6.06 -9.44 -3.05
CA MET A 129 4.91 -8.87 -2.33
C MET A 129 4.53 -9.69 -1.10
N LEU A 130 4.54 -11.02 -1.21
CA LEU A 130 4.10 -11.92 -0.14
C LEU A 130 4.85 -11.72 1.19
N PRO A 131 6.19 -11.54 1.24
CA PRO A 131 6.88 -11.31 2.51
C PRO A 131 6.41 -10.03 3.22
N ARG A 132 6.13 -8.97 2.44
CA ARG A 132 5.70 -7.67 2.96
C ARG A 132 4.24 -7.69 3.40
N TYR A 133 3.38 -8.32 2.61
CA TYR A 133 2.00 -8.59 3.02
C TYR A 133 1.96 -9.41 4.30
N LYS A 134 2.77 -10.47 4.39
CA LYS A 134 2.86 -11.27 5.60
C LYS A 134 3.25 -10.43 6.83
N ALA A 135 4.27 -9.57 6.69
CA ALA A 135 4.73 -8.72 7.78
C ALA A 135 3.62 -7.80 8.31
N ILE A 136 2.90 -7.09 7.43
CA ILE A 136 1.83 -6.20 7.86
C ILE A 136 0.61 -6.97 8.35
N THR A 137 0.21 -8.07 7.70
CA THR A 137 -0.95 -8.86 8.16
C THR A 137 -0.69 -9.53 9.49
N ASP A 138 0.52 -10.03 9.74
CA ASP A 138 0.89 -10.61 11.04
C ASP A 138 0.80 -9.54 12.14
N PHE A 139 1.26 -8.31 11.86
CA PHE A 139 1.08 -7.18 12.77
C PHE A 139 -0.40 -6.84 13.00
N LEU A 140 -1.21 -6.72 11.94
CA LEU A 140 -2.64 -6.42 12.06
C LEU A 140 -3.40 -7.47 12.88
N HIS A 141 -3.16 -8.76 12.63
CA HIS A 141 -3.73 -9.83 13.45
C HIS A 141 -3.28 -9.72 14.92
N SER A 142 -2.03 -9.33 15.19
CA SER A 142 -1.53 -9.12 16.56
C SER A 142 -2.26 -7.97 17.29
N GLN A 143 -2.87 -7.05 16.54
CA GLN A 143 -3.69 -5.96 17.07
C GLN A 143 -5.19 -6.33 17.15
N GLY A 144 -5.57 -7.57 16.85
CA GLY A 144 -6.95 -8.05 16.87
C GLY A 144 -7.76 -7.71 15.62
N ILE A 145 -7.11 -7.31 14.53
CA ILE A 145 -7.78 -7.04 13.25
C ILE A 145 -7.84 -8.35 12.45
N ASP A 146 -9.00 -9.01 12.44
CA ASP A 146 -9.20 -10.27 11.73
C ASP A 146 -9.71 -10.09 10.29
N ILE A 147 -10.35 -8.96 10.00
CA ILE A 147 -10.91 -8.68 8.67
C ILE A 147 -9.91 -7.84 7.89
N ILE A 148 -9.20 -8.50 6.98
CA ILE A 148 -8.24 -7.88 6.07
C ILE A 148 -8.64 -8.19 4.63
N HIS A 149 -8.95 -7.14 3.86
CA HIS A 149 -9.35 -7.27 2.46
C HIS A 149 -8.29 -6.71 1.52
N LEU A 150 -7.87 -7.51 0.54
CA LEU A 150 -7.04 -7.07 -0.57
C LEU A 150 -7.92 -6.83 -1.79
N GLY A 151 -8.18 -5.57 -2.11
CA GLY A 151 -9.00 -5.22 -3.26
C GLY A 151 -8.17 -5.14 -4.54
N VAL A 152 -8.47 -5.95 -5.54
CA VAL A 152 -7.93 -5.86 -6.90
C VAL A 152 -8.98 -5.36 -7.89
N GLN A 153 -8.61 -4.40 -8.74
CA GLN A 153 -9.52 -3.80 -9.72
C GLN A 153 -9.57 -4.65 -11.00
N ASP A 154 -10.36 -5.71 -10.94
CA ASP A 154 -11.10 -6.35 -12.05
C ASP A 154 -11.66 -7.66 -11.49
N GLN A 155 -12.95 -7.93 -11.74
CA GLN A 155 -13.55 -9.20 -11.35
C GLN A 155 -12.84 -10.31 -12.11
N PHE A 156 -12.16 -11.22 -11.39
CA PHE A 156 -11.84 -12.52 -11.93
C PHE A 156 -13.16 -13.12 -12.42
N PRO A 157 -13.33 -13.47 -13.72
CA PRO A 157 -14.33 -14.46 -14.05
C PRO A 157 -13.91 -15.71 -13.28
N MET A 158 -14.67 -16.07 -12.24
CA MET A 158 -14.52 -17.37 -11.62
C MET A 158 -14.80 -18.38 -12.73
N ALA A 159 -13.74 -18.97 -13.28
CA ALA A 159 -13.85 -20.15 -14.10
C ALA A 159 -14.45 -21.24 -13.20
N ALA A 160 -15.62 -21.70 -13.60
CA ALA A 160 -16.36 -22.80 -12.98
C ALA A 160 -15.56 -24.12 -13.01
#